data_AF-A0A8H6UZ79-F1
#
_entry.id   AF-A0A8H6UZ79-F1
#
_cell.length_a   1.000
_cell.length_b   1.000
_cell.length_c   1.000
_cell.angle_alpha   90.00
_cell.angle_beta   90.00
_cell.angle_gamma   90.00
#
_symmetry.space_group_name_H-M   'P 1'
#
loop_
_entity.id
_entity.type
_entity.pdbx_description
1 polymer ?
#
loop_
_entity_poly.entity_id
_entity_poly.type
_entity_poly.pdbx_seq_one_letter_code
_entity_poly.pdbx_strand_id
1 'polypeptide(L)'
;MERIDCVHHEPEGRFWVAYGSGPGVKVFGYPSKGGVYVLDNCFGVELDFLGLDRFRKTERPSKLDPDWQAKEDAHCDRMRRLGATWWRSASEEFIEHELRYPEPTDVYLRVGWPAGGGGWVLHTTLDNAGPMGAARVHNAHDMEERCRWIEKLGGVFYADPKDCPYLDLPWLDDNNIQLRLARRDSSVTSWYDSSSDSDMMTYGESSWVAFMSQATKASRINLYSSYGFAGVVEWALDVATFVERENMTDANFNITQAKQAITEAISTSGYNISDFADFNLTILATALTGDDGCTELQQQQIRSDWVESWKIMKYIYNVANAGIGFNEAAAVVTDVGKFN
;
A
#
# COMPACT_ATOMS: atom_id res chain seq x y z
N MET A 1 -16.55 -16.04 9.85
CA MET A 1 -15.75 -14.96 10.46
C MET A 1 -15.87 -13.79 9.52
N GLU A 2 -16.60 -12.74 9.89
CA GLU A 2 -16.63 -11.50 9.10
C GLU A 2 -15.22 -10.91 9.10
N ARG A 3 -14.70 -10.56 7.91
CA ARG A 3 -13.42 -9.88 7.79
C ARG A 3 -13.57 -8.52 8.47
N ILE A 4 -12.80 -8.28 9.53
CA ILE A 4 -12.70 -6.94 10.11
C ILE A 4 -11.98 -6.07 9.08
N ASP A 5 -12.74 -5.21 8.41
CA ASP A 5 -12.23 -4.24 7.47
C ASP A 5 -12.03 -2.91 8.21
N CYS A 6 -10.77 -2.57 8.48
CA CYS A 6 -10.38 -1.32 9.13
C CYS A 6 -10.08 -0.20 8.14
N VAL A 7 -10.27 -0.44 6.84
CA VAL A 7 -10.17 0.65 5.88
C VAL A 7 -11.35 1.59 6.15
N HIS A 8 -11.07 2.85 6.50
CA HIS A 8 -12.09 3.88 6.53
C HIS A 8 -12.72 3.99 5.14
N HIS A 9 -13.91 3.42 4.98
CA HIS A 9 -14.74 3.60 3.80
C HIS A 9 -15.52 4.90 3.99
N GLU A 10 -14.86 6.04 3.77
CA GLU A 10 -15.58 7.28 3.55
C GLU A 10 -16.59 7.09 2.41
N PRO A 11 -17.75 7.79 2.42
CA PRO A 11 -18.68 7.72 1.31
C PRO A 11 -17.97 8.20 0.03
N GLU A 12 -17.52 7.22 -0.76
CA GLU A 12 -16.73 7.48 -1.94
C GLU A 12 -17.53 8.37 -2.92
N GLY A 13 -16.87 9.37 -3.50
CA GLY A 13 -17.51 10.27 -4.43
C GLY A 13 -18.10 9.51 -5.62
N ARG A 14 -19.23 9.97 -6.18
CA ARG A 14 -19.89 9.33 -7.35
C ARG A 14 -19.08 9.43 -8.65
N PHE A 15 -18.19 10.40 -8.75
CA PHE A 15 -17.52 10.78 -9.99
C PHE A 15 -16.00 10.72 -9.82
N TRP A 16 -15.28 10.32 -10.86
CA TRP A 16 -13.82 10.45 -10.91
C TRP A 16 -13.38 11.90 -11.03
N VAL A 17 -14.23 12.78 -11.57
CA VAL A 17 -13.88 14.19 -11.85
C VAL A 17 -14.79 15.14 -11.08
N ALA A 18 -14.18 16.09 -10.36
CA ALA A 18 -14.88 17.21 -9.74
C ALA A 18 -14.46 18.55 -10.37
N TYR A 19 -15.46 19.35 -10.74
CA TYR A 19 -15.29 20.70 -11.26
C TYR A 19 -15.53 21.69 -10.12
N GLY A 20 -14.51 22.47 -9.79
CA GLY A 20 -14.55 23.51 -8.76
C GLY A 20 -14.64 24.93 -9.35
N SER A 21 -14.39 25.94 -8.51
CA SER A 21 -14.35 27.35 -8.92
C SER A 21 -12.98 27.83 -9.43
N GLY A 22 -11.93 27.04 -9.25
CA GLY A 22 -10.56 27.35 -9.65
C GLY A 22 -10.19 26.92 -11.07
N PRO A 23 -8.97 27.22 -11.53
CA PRO A 23 -8.48 26.74 -12.81
C PRO A 23 -8.26 25.21 -12.78
N GLY A 24 -8.53 24.56 -13.92
CA GLY A 24 -8.40 23.11 -14.05
C GLY A 24 -9.48 22.34 -13.29
N VAL A 25 -9.23 21.05 -13.10
CA VAL A 25 -10.14 20.12 -12.41
C VAL A 25 -9.38 19.22 -11.47
N LYS A 26 -10.11 18.61 -10.54
CA LYS A 26 -9.59 17.56 -9.66
C LYS A 26 -10.06 16.21 -10.13
N VAL A 27 -9.15 15.25 -10.09
CA VAL A 27 -9.45 13.85 -10.39
C VAL A 27 -9.19 13.02 -9.15
N PHE A 28 -10.10 12.10 -8.86
CA PHE A 28 -10.06 11.18 -7.73
C PHE A 28 -9.99 9.74 -8.22
N GLY A 29 -9.32 8.88 -7.45
CA GLY A 29 -9.30 7.44 -7.66
C GLY A 29 -9.18 6.69 -6.33
N TYR A 30 -9.87 5.57 -6.21
CA TYR A 30 -9.99 4.81 -4.94
C TYR A 30 -9.36 3.41 -5.08
N PRO A 31 -8.07 3.24 -4.77
CA PRO A 31 -7.38 1.99 -5.02
C PRO A 31 -7.85 0.89 -4.05
N SER A 32 -7.70 -0.38 -4.44
CA SER A 32 -8.05 -1.55 -3.63
C SER A 32 -7.30 -1.65 -2.31
N LYS A 33 -6.14 -0.99 -2.20
CA LYS A 33 -5.37 -0.84 -0.95
C LYS A 33 -6.00 0.13 0.06
N GLY A 34 -7.12 0.78 -0.27
CA GLY A 34 -7.74 1.82 0.55
C GLY A 34 -7.15 3.22 0.34
N GLY A 35 -7.80 4.22 0.94
CA GLY A 35 -7.49 5.64 0.77
C GLY A 35 -7.95 6.22 -0.56
N VAL A 36 -7.38 7.36 -0.94
CA VAL A 36 -7.73 8.08 -2.18
C VAL A 36 -6.49 8.65 -2.86
N TYR A 37 -6.37 8.45 -4.17
CA TYR A 37 -5.48 9.24 -5.01
C TYR A 37 -6.19 10.52 -5.42
N VAL A 38 -5.53 11.66 -5.23
CA VAL A 38 -5.99 12.96 -5.71
C VAL A 38 -4.97 13.52 -6.69
N LEU A 39 -5.44 13.90 -7.86
CA LEU A 39 -4.67 14.60 -8.87
C LEU A 39 -5.26 16.01 -9.06
N ASP A 40 -4.54 16.99 -8.53
CA ASP A 40 -4.91 18.39 -8.60
C ASP A 40 -4.38 19.08 -9.87
N ASN A 41 -5.02 20.20 -10.22
CA ASN A 41 -4.62 21.04 -11.34
C ASN A 41 -4.54 20.28 -12.68
N CYS A 42 -5.50 19.38 -12.93
CA CYS A 42 -5.65 18.74 -14.23
C CYS A 42 -6.24 19.71 -15.26
N PHE A 43 -5.62 19.78 -16.43
CA PHE A 43 -6.13 20.52 -17.58
C PHE A 43 -6.47 19.55 -18.72
N GLY A 44 -6.80 20.08 -19.90
CA GLY A 44 -7.27 19.27 -21.02
C GLY A 44 -6.34 18.13 -21.39
N VAL A 45 -5.02 18.36 -21.35
CA VAL A 45 -4.00 17.37 -21.70
C VAL A 45 -3.93 16.21 -20.70
N GLU A 46 -4.03 16.49 -19.40
CA GLU A 46 -4.11 15.43 -18.38
C GLU A 46 -5.42 14.64 -18.50
N LEU A 47 -6.55 15.31 -18.74
CA LEU A 47 -7.84 14.64 -18.91
C LEU A 47 -7.85 13.71 -20.13
N ASP A 48 -7.27 14.15 -21.25
CA ASP A 48 -7.10 13.31 -22.44
C ASP A 48 -6.25 12.07 -22.14
N PHE A 49 -5.14 12.24 -21.42
CA PHE A 49 -4.26 11.14 -21.03
C PHE A 49 -4.98 10.13 -20.12
N LEU A 50 -5.85 10.61 -19.23
CA LEU A 50 -6.65 9.75 -18.35
C LEU A 50 -7.86 9.11 -19.07
N GLY A 51 -8.21 9.58 -20.28
CA GLY A 51 -9.39 9.15 -21.01
C GLY A 51 -10.69 9.69 -20.45
N LEU A 52 -10.66 10.86 -19.81
CA LEU A 52 -11.80 11.50 -19.14
C LEU A 52 -12.38 12.63 -20.00
N ASP A 53 -13.70 12.83 -19.91
CA ASP A 53 -14.36 13.94 -20.61
C ASP A 53 -13.91 15.29 -20.03
N ARG A 54 -13.59 16.24 -20.91
CA ARG A 54 -13.07 17.56 -20.50
C ARG A 54 -14.11 18.48 -19.87
N PHE A 55 -15.39 18.29 -20.20
CA PHE A 55 -16.47 19.23 -19.89
C PHE A 55 -17.59 18.61 -19.05
N ARG A 56 -17.58 17.30 -18.84
CA ARG A 56 -18.61 16.56 -18.11
C ARG A 56 -17.99 15.70 -17.04
N LYS A 57 -18.71 15.59 -15.91
CA LYS A 57 -18.35 14.65 -14.86
C LYS A 57 -18.38 13.23 -15.43
N THR A 58 -17.31 12.47 -15.17
CA THR A 58 -17.23 11.05 -15.52
C THR A 58 -17.64 10.23 -14.30
N GLU A 59 -18.67 9.38 -14.46
CA GLU A 59 -19.12 8.49 -13.39
C GLU A 59 -18.12 7.37 -13.13
N ARG A 60 -18.02 6.99 -11.86
CA ARG A 60 -17.26 5.82 -11.46
C ARG A 60 -17.97 4.53 -11.88
N PRO A 61 -17.22 3.42 -12.02
CA PRO A 61 -17.81 2.10 -12.17
C PRO A 61 -18.80 1.82 -11.04
N SER A 62 -20.00 1.36 -11.39
CA SER A 62 -20.98 0.92 -10.39
C SER A 62 -20.43 -0.28 -9.65
N LYS A 63 -20.61 -0.37 -8.32
CA LYS A 63 -20.23 -1.56 -7.54
C LYS A 63 -21.03 -2.83 -7.94
N LEU A 64 -22.06 -2.69 -8.78
CA LEU A 64 -22.78 -3.80 -9.41
C LEU A 64 -22.02 -4.41 -10.61
N ASP A 65 -21.04 -3.69 -11.17
CA ASP A 65 -20.16 -4.17 -12.23
C ASP A 65 -19.10 -5.09 -11.60
N PRO A 66 -18.97 -6.37 -11.99
CA PRO A 66 -18.03 -7.29 -11.37
C PRO A 66 -16.55 -6.84 -11.46
N ASP A 67 -16.22 -6.01 -12.46
CA ASP A 67 -14.86 -5.51 -12.69
C ASP A 67 -14.64 -4.10 -12.11
N TRP A 68 -15.56 -3.60 -11.27
CA TRP A 68 -15.54 -2.22 -10.78
C TRP A 68 -14.21 -1.84 -10.11
N GLN A 69 -13.69 -2.73 -9.24
CA GLN A 69 -12.45 -2.48 -8.51
C GLN A 69 -11.23 -2.49 -9.45
N ALA A 70 -11.19 -3.42 -10.42
CA ALA A 70 -10.11 -3.47 -11.40
C ALA A 70 -10.08 -2.21 -12.29
N LYS A 71 -11.26 -1.69 -12.67
CA LYS A 71 -11.38 -0.43 -13.41
C LYS A 71 -10.93 0.78 -12.59
N GLU A 72 -11.26 0.79 -11.31
CA GLU A 72 -10.83 1.82 -10.36
C GLU A 72 -9.30 1.79 -10.13
N ASP A 73 -8.72 0.60 -9.94
CA ASP A 73 -7.28 0.42 -9.79
C ASP A 73 -6.52 0.85 -11.05
N ALA A 74 -7.00 0.44 -12.24
CA ALA A 74 -6.43 0.86 -13.51
C ALA A 74 -6.54 2.39 -13.73
N HIS A 75 -7.58 3.03 -13.19
CA HIS A 75 -7.70 4.49 -13.19
C HIS A 75 -6.67 5.14 -12.25
N CYS A 76 -6.49 4.60 -11.05
CA CYS A 76 -5.45 5.04 -10.12
C CYS A 76 -4.04 4.90 -10.73
N ASP A 77 -3.77 3.82 -11.46
CA ASP A 77 -2.52 3.62 -12.19
C ASP A 77 -2.23 4.72 -13.20
N ARG A 78 -3.27 5.17 -13.93
CA ARG A 78 -3.14 6.27 -14.89
C ARG A 78 -2.93 7.61 -14.17
N MET A 79 -3.63 7.86 -13.06
CA MET A 79 -3.46 9.06 -12.25
C MET A 79 -2.04 9.18 -11.68
N ARG A 80 -1.51 8.08 -11.16
CA ARG A 80 -0.13 7.98 -10.65
C ARG A 80 0.93 8.38 -11.66
N ARG A 81 0.70 8.08 -12.94
CA ARG A 81 1.57 8.53 -14.05
C ARG A 81 1.60 10.04 -14.25
N LEU A 82 0.69 10.79 -13.62
CA LEU A 82 0.68 12.24 -13.64
C LEU A 82 1.10 12.86 -12.31
N GLY A 83 1.55 12.04 -11.34
CA GLY A 83 1.99 12.49 -10.02
C GLY A 83 0.83 12.69 -9.04
N ALA A 84 -0.22 11.87 -9.14
CA ALA A 84 -1.29 11.89 -8.14
C ALA A 84 -0.78 11.52 -6.75
N THR A 85 -1.22 12.24 -5.73
CA THR A 85 -0.85 12.01 -4.33
C THR A 85 -1.85 11.06 -3.69
N TRP A 86 -1.36 10.04 -2.99
CA TRP A 86 -2.21 9.18 -2.16
C TRP A 86 -2.41 9.80 -0.78
N TRP A 87 -3.66 9.77 -0.32
CA TRP A 87 -4.08 10.21 1.00
C TRP A 87 -4.77 9.05 1.70
N ARG A 88 -4.56 8.90 3.01
CA ARG A 88 -5.22 7.85 3.79
C ARG A 88 -6.73 8.11 3.89
N SER A 89 -7.09 9.38 4.03
CA SER A 89 -8.47 9.85 4.19
C SER A 89 -8.72 11.09 3.32
N ALA A 90 -9.85 11.09 2.59
CA ALA A 90 -10.23 12.26 1.80
C ALA A 90 -10.78 13.37 2.69
N SER A 91 -11.43 13.04 3.81
CA SER A 91 -12.12 14.00 4.67
C SER A 91 -11.27 14.61 5.79
N GLU A 92 -10.22 13.93 6.23
CA GLU A 92 -9.32 14.42 7.28
C GLU A 92 -8.03 14.98 6.64
N GLU A 93 -7.13 14.11 6.19
CA GLU A 93 -5.80 14.55 5.71
C GLU A 93 -5.87 15.44 4.47
N PHE A 94 -6.66 15.04 3.45
CA PHE A 94 -6.75 15.82 2.21
C PHE A 94 -7.46 17.15 2.41
N ILE A 95 -8.59 17.20 3.14
CA ILE A 95 -9.29 18.47 3.41
C ILE A 95 -8.42 19.40 4.26
N GLU A 96 -7.70 18.89 5.26
CA GLU A 96 -6.78 19.73 6.04
C GLU A 96 -5.67 20.31 5.15
N HIS A 97 -5.10 19.50 4.26
CA HIS A 97 -4.11 19.97 3.29
C HIS A 97 -4.70 21.04 2.34
N GLU A 98 -5.92 20.85 1.86
CA GLU A 98 -6.65 21.80 1.01
C GLU A 98 -6.96 23.13 1.68
N LEU A 99 -7.30 23.10 2.97
CA LEU A 99 -7.61 24.30 3.75
C LEU A 99 -6.35 25.08 4.12
N ARG A 100 -5.19 24.43 4.06
CA ARG A 100 -3.90 25.10 4.23
C ARG A 100 -3.58 25.97 3.02
N TYR A 101 -3.02 27.14 3.26
CA TYR A 101 -2.44 27.94 2.20
C TYR A 101 -1.20 27.23 1.62
N PRO A 102 -1.05 27.15 0.29
CA PRO A 102 0.14 26.55 -0.33
C PRO A 102 1.41 27.23 0.16
N GLU A 103 2.40 26.43 0.54
CA GLU A 103 3.70 26.93 1.00
C GLU A 103 4.68 27.06 -0.17
N PRO A 104 5.62 28.03 -0.11
CA PRO A 104 6.66 28.18 -1.13
C PRO A 104 7.47 26.89 -1.38
N THR A 105 7.60 26.04 -0.36
CA THR A 105 8.33 24.77 -0.41
C THR A 105 7.52 23.60 -0.94
N ASP A 106 6.20 23.74 -1.15
CA ASP A 106 5.36 22.66 -1.65
C ASP A 106 5.83 22.17 -3.01
N VAL A 107 5.70 20.87 -3.23
CA VAL A 107 6.19 20.20 -4.44
C VAL A 107 5.37 20.65 -5.66
N TYR A 108 6.08 21.09 -6.70
CA TYR A 108 5.55 21.30 -8.04
C TYR A 108 6.06 20.21 -8.97
N LEU A 109 5.21 19.24 -9.29
CA LEU A 109 5.53 18.09 -10.13
C LEU A 109 4.71 18.11 -11.41
N ARG A 110 5.36 18.04 -12.58
CA ARG A 110 4.69 17.90 -13.88
C ARG A 110 5.34 16.81 -14.70
N VAL A 111 4.52 15.93 -15.26
CA VAL A 111 4.96 14.77 -16.05
C VAL A 111 4.45 14.88 -17.48
N GLY A 112 5.29 14.51 -18.44
CA GLY A 112 4.93 14.38 -19.85
C GLY A 112 5.34 13.01 -20.39
N TRP A 113 4.50 12.45 -21.26
CA TRP A 113 4.67 11.10 -21.80
C TRP A 113 4.83 11.16 -23.33
N PRO A 114 6.06 11.13 -23.86
CA PRO A 114 6.27 11.15 -25.31
C PRO A 114 5.90 9.80 -25.93
N ALA A 115 5.46 9.82 -27.19
CA ALA A 115 5.09 8.63 -27.96
C ALA A 115 6.26 7.66 -28.18
N GLY A 116 7.50 8.16 -28.11
CA GLY A 116 8.73 7.37 -28.20
C GLY A 116 9.05 6.54 -26.94
N GLY A 117 8.25 6.64 -25.87
CA GLY A 117 8.51 5.98 -24.60
C GLY A 117 9.40 6.80 -23.66
N GLY A 118 9.55 6.33 -22.42
CA GLY A 118 10.13 7.10 -21.32
C GLY A 118 9.16 8.16 -20.80
N GLY A 119 9.66 9.06 -19.93
CA GLY A 119 8.86 10.12 -19.31
C GLY A 119 9.70 11.35 -18.98
N TRP A 120 9.15 12.53 -19.25
CA TRP A 120 9.73 13.81 -18.86
C TRP A 120 9.13 14.27 -17.54
N VAL A 121 9.97 14.64 -16.57
CA VAL A 121 9.52 15.06 -15.24
C VAL A 121 10.15 16.39 -14.85
N LEU A 122 9.31 17.40 -14.63
CA LEU A 122 9.68 18.64 -13.96
C LEU A 122 9.32 18.50 -12.48
N HIS A 123 10.33 18.45 -11.62
CA HIS A 123 10.17 18.43 -10.17
C HIS A 123 10.88 19.65 -9.58
N THR A 124 10.13 20.50 -8.89
CA THR A 124 10.65 21.70 -8.23
C THR A 124 9.71 22.08 -7.07
N THR A 125 9.86 23.28 -6.50
CA THR A 125 8.95 23.82 -5.49
C THR A 125 8.06 24.91 -6.09
N LEU A 126 6.93 25.24 -5.45
CA LEU A 126 6.06 26.33 -5.87
C LEU A 126 6.81 27.67 -6.02
N ASP A 127 7.72 27.98 -5.09
CA ASP A 127 8.53 29.20 -5.12
C ASP A 127 9.41 29.29 -6.37
N ASN A 128 9.98 28.17 -6.78
CA ASN A 128 10.84 28.10 -7.97
C ASN A 128 10.02 28.03 -9.27
N ALA A 129 8.84 27.41 -9.24
CA ALA A 129 7.97 27.23 -10.39
C ALA A 129 7.47 28.55 -10.98
N GLY A 130 7.20 29.55 -10.12
CA GLY A 130 6.73 30.88 -10.53
C GLY A 130 7.76 31.63 -11.41
N PRO A 131 8.98 31.92 -10.91
CA PRO A 131 10.03 32.61 -11.66
C PRO A 131 10.41 31.93 -12.98
N MET A 132 10.41 30.59 -13.04
CA MET A 132 10.69 29.87 -14.28
C MET A 132 9.50 29.84 -15.25
N GLY A 133 8.32 30.34 -14.84
CA GLY A 133 7.11 30.35 -15.64
C GLY A 133 6.57 28.95 -15.96
N ALA A 134 6.62 28.04 -14.98
CA ALA A 134 6.26 26.63 -15.15
C ALA A 134 4.80 26.43 -15.59
N ALA A 135 3.92 27.39 -15.28
CA ALA A 135 2.52 27.35 -15.69
C ALA A 135 2.31 27.26 -17.22
N ARG A 136 3.32 27.59 -18.04
CA ARG A 136 3.28 27.40 -19.51
C ARG A 136 3.03 25.95 -19.91
N VAL A 137 3.44 24.99 -19.08
CA VAL A 137 3.17 23.55 -19.30
C VAL A 137 1.67 23.26 -19.39
N HIS A 138 0.83 24.03 -18.70
CA HIS A 138 -0.63 23.86 -18.72
C HIS A 138 -1.31 24.33 -20.02
N ASN A 139 -0.59 25.09 -20.86
CA ASN A 139 -1.10 25.56 -22.15
C ASN A 139 -0.86 24.55 -23.29
N ALA A 140 -0.12 23.46 -23.04
CA ALA A 140 0.12 22.45 -24.05
C ALA A 140 -1.19 21.90 -24.62
N HIS A 141 -1.22 21.61 -25.92
CA HIS A 141 -2.38 21.00 -26.57
C HIS A 141 -2.37 19.47 -26.52
N ASP A 142 -1.18 18.87 -26.37
CA ASP A 142 -0.97 17.43 -26.30
C ASP A 142 0.24 17.09 -25.41
N MET A 143 0.47 15.78 -25.20
CA MET A 143 1.60 15.32 -24.38
C MET A 143 2.97 15.60 -25.00
N GLU A 144 3.08 15.69 -26.32
CA GLU A 144 4.35 16.01 -26.98
C GLU A 144 4.75 17.46 -26.73
N GLU A 145 3.80 18.38 -26.85
CA GLU A 145 4.00 19.78 -26.50
C GLU A 145 4.31 19.96 -25.02
N ARG A 146 3.62 19.21 -24.17
CA ARG A 146 3.89 19.19 -22.74
C ARG A 146 5.32 18.74 -22.44
N CYS A 147 5.78 17.64 -23.05
CA CYS A 147 7.16 17.15 -22.93
C CYS A 147 8.18 18.22 -23.34
N ARG A 148 7.98 18.86 -24.50
CA ARG A 148 8.87 19.93 -24.99
C ARG A 148 8.97 21.10 -24.01
N TRP A 149 7.87 21.46 -23.35
CA TRP A 149 7.90 22.53 -22.34
C TRP A 149 8.53 22.09 -21.03
N ILE A 150 8.28 20.86 -20.58
CA ILE A 150 8.96 20.28 -19.42
C ILE A 150 10.48 20.28 -19.64
N GLU A 151 10.95 19.81 -20.80
CA GLU A 151 12.36 19.84 -21.20
C GLU A 151 12.93 21.27 -21.17
N LYS A 152 12.25 22.24 -21.81
CA LYS A 152 12.69 23.65 -21.83
C LYS A 152 12.77 24.30 -20.46
N LEU A 153 12.00 23.80 -19.49
CA LEU A 153 12.00 24.27 -18.11
C LEU A 153 13.03 23.54 -17.23
N GLY A 154 13.87 22.68 -17.81
CA GLY A 154 14.88 21.93 -17.09
C GLY A 154 14.37 20.66 -16.44
N GLY A 155 13.23 20.13 -16.91
CA GLY A 155 12.78 18.78 -16.54
C GLY A 155 13.79 17.71 -16.96
N VAL A 156 13.71 16.55 -16.32
CA VAL A 156 14.62 15.42 -16.55
C VAL A 156 13.88 14.34 -17.33
N PHE A 157 14.54 13.77 -18.35
CA PHE A 157 14.03 12.61 -19.07
C PHE A 157 14.46 11.33 -18.37
N TYR A 158 13.49 10.44 -18.16
CA TYR A 158 13.68 9.10 -17.63
C TYR A 158 13.34 8.09 -18.73
N ALA A 159 14.34 7.33 -19.19
CA ALA A 159 14.14 6.30 -20.19
C ALA A 159 13.25 5.17 -19.68
N ASP A 160 13.50 4.71 -18.44
CA ASP A 160 12.52 3.97 -17.64
C ASP A 160 11.88 4.96 -16.65
N PRO A 161 10.58 5.28 -16.79
CA PRO A 161 9.91 6.22 -15.88
C PRO A 161 9.89 5.78 -14.42
N LYS A 162 10.10 4.48 -14.16
CA LYS A 162 10.25 3.92 -12.81
C LYS A 162 11.54 4.36 -12.12
N ASP A 163 12.49 4.93 -12.87
CA ASP A 163 13.71 5.50 -12.31
C ASP A 163 13.47 6.92 -11.74
N CYS A 164 12.29 7.49 -11.95
CA CYS A 164 11.94 8.77 -11.36
C CYS A 164 11.59 8.61 -9.87
N PRO A 165 12.34 9.22 -8.94
CA PRO A 165 12.08 9.11 -7.51
C PRO A 165 10.81 9.87 -7.06
N TYR A 166 10.25 10.70 -7.93
CA TYR A 166 9.11 11.57 -7.62
C TYR A 166 7.78 11.00 -8.11
N LEU A 167 7.79 9.85 -8.78
CA LEU A 167 6.57 9.20 -9.26
C LEU A 167 6.32 7.89 -8.52
N ASP A 168 5.21 7.84 -7.78
CA ASP A 168 4.65 6.61 -7.23
C ASP A 168 4.00 5.79 -8.36
N LEU A 169 4.79 5.18 -9.25
CA LEU A 169 4.24 4.35 -10.32
C LEU A 169 3.96 2.92 -9.82
N PRO A 170 2.81 2.32 -10.19
CA PRO A 170 2.54 0.91 -9.88
C PRO A 170 3.65 0.05 -10.45
N TRP A 171 4.27 -0.73 -9.56
CA TRP A 171 5.16 -1.82 -9.93
C TRP A 171 4.28 -2.87 -10.59
N LEU A 172 4.42 -2.94 -11.91
CA LEU A 172 3.63 -3.72 -12.87
C LEU A 172 3.57 -5.24 -12.61
N ASP A 173 3.97 -5.75 -11.44
CA ASP A 173 4.22 -7.15 -11.11
C ASP A 173 5.14 -7.25 -9.88
N ASP A 174 4.76 -8.09 -8.92
CA ASP A 174 5.55 -8.51 -7.75
C ASP A 174 6.88 -9.23 -8.09
N ASN A 175 7.30 -9.23 -9.36
CA ASN A 175 8.60 -9.73 -9.82
C ASN A 175 9.79 -8.81 -9.44
N ASN A 176 9.54 -7.67 -8.79
CA ASN A 176 10.51 -6.58 -8.67
C ASN A 176 11.37 -6.54 -7.40
N ILE A 177 11.34 -7.54 -6.51
CA ILE A 177 12.45 -7.70 -5.53
C ILE A 177 13.79 -7.81 -6.28
N GLN A 178 13.79 -8.52 -7.42
CA GLN A 178 14.97 -8.81 -8.22
C GLN A 178 15.60 -7.55 -8.84
N LEU A 179 14.77 -6.68 -9.40
CA LEU A 179 15.22 -5.43 -10.04
C LEU A 179 15.59 -4.34 -9.03
N ARG A 180 15.00 -4.34 -7.82
CA ARG A 180 15.33 -3.35 -6.77
C ARG A 180 16.72 -3.58 -6.16
N LEU A 181 17.20 -4.82 -6.11
CA LEU A 181 18.47 -5.17 -5.46
C LEU A 181 19.64 -5.18 -6.44
N ALA A 182 19.42 -5.62 -7.69
CA ALA A 182 20.38 -5.43 -8.79
C ALA A 182 20.71 -3.96 -9.07
N ARG A 183 19.81 -3.02 -8.73
CA ARG A 183 20.04 -1.56 -8.80
C ARG A 183 20.90 -1.00 -7.66
N ARG A 184 20.99 -1.68 -6.52
CA ARG A 184 21.80 -1.26 -5.35
C ARG A 184 23.19 -1.88 -5.35
N ASP A 185 23.33 -3.05 -5.96
CA ASP A 185 24.59 -3.76 -6.10
C ASP A 185 24.52 -4.65 -7.34
N SER A 186 25.40 -4.41 -8.31
CA SER A 186 25.47 -5.19 -9.55
C SER A 186 25.92 -6.65 -9.34
N SER A 187 26.34 -7.02 -8.12
CA SER A 187 26.67 -8.41 -7.74
C SER A 187 25.45 -9.25 -7.35
N VAL A 188 24.25 -8.65 -7.30
CA VAL A 188 23.04 -9.38 -6.94
C VAL A 188 22.66 -10.39 -8.02
N THR A 189 22.55 -11.65 -7.63
CA THR A 189 22.07 -12.75 -8.47
C THR A 189 20.92 -13.44 -7.77
N SER A 190 19.89 -13.81 -8.51
CA SER A 190 18.73 -14.49 -7.95
C SER A 190 18.19 -15.54 -8.89
N TRP A 191 17.58 -16.57 -8.31
CA TRP A 191 17.06 -17.70 -9.05
C TRP A 191 15.97 -18.39 -8.22
N TYR A 192 15.10 -19.12 -8.90
CA TYR A 192 14.22 -20.07 -8.24
C TYR A 192 14.98 -21.39 -8.04
N ASP A 193 15.13 -21.83 -6.80
CA ASP A 193 15.72 -23.13 -6.48
C ASP A 193 14.62 -24.19 -6.39
N SER A 194 14.47 -24.96 -7.47
CA SER A 194 13.47 -26.01 -7.55
C SER A 194 13.64 -27.11 -6.51
N SER A 195 14.83 -27.29 -5.94
CA SER A 195 15.08 -28.33 -4.94
C SER A 195 14.49 -27.99 -3.57
N SER A 196 14.43 -26.70 -3.24
CA SER A 196 13.84 -26.18 -2.00
C SER A 196 12.49 -25.46 -2.20
N ASP A 197 12.01 -25.38 -3.45
CA ASP A 197 10.78 -24.65 -3.83
C ASP A 197 10.79 -23.22 -3.28
N SER A 198 11.93 -22.53 -3.41
CA SER A 198 12.16 -21.20 -2.81
C SER A 198 12.81 -20.25 -3.83
N ASP A 199 12.53 -18.96 -3.68
CA ASP A 199 13.27 -17.92 -4.40
C ASP A 199 14.55 -17.59 -3.62
N MET A 200 15.69 -17.69 -4.28
CA MET A 200 17.01 -17.47 -3.71
C MET A 200 17.61 -16.18 -4.26
N MET A 201 18.42 -15.51 -3.46
CA MET A 201 19.20 -14.35 -3.90
C MET A 201 20.54 -14.27 -3.16
N THR A 202 21.62 -13.96 -3.88
CA THR A 202 22.90 -13.52 -3.33
C THR A 202 23.03 -12.00 -3.47
N TYR A 203 23.66 -11.35 -2.50
CA TYR A 203 23.95 -9.92 -2.53
C TYR A 203 25.28 -9.64 -1.79
N GLY A 204 26.01 -8.61 -2.24
CA GLY A 204 27.41 -8.42 -1.82
C GLY A 204 28.30 -9.61 -2.16
N GLU A 205 29.50 -9.65 -1.60
CA GLU A 205 30.49 -10.68 -1.94
C GLU A 205 30.21 -12.07 -1.33
N SER A 206 29.34 -12.18 -0.32
CA SER A 206 29.13 -13.45 0.42
C SER A 206 27.80 -13.58 1.18
N SER A 207 26.81 -12.72 0.92
CA SER A 207 25.50 -12.84 1.60
C SER A 207 24.46 -13.47 0.68
N TRP A 208 23.50 -14.18 1.29
CA TRP A 208 22.36 -14.75 0.58
C TRP A 208 21.10 -14.68 1.43
N VAL A 209 19.95 -14.74 0.77
CA VAL A 209 18.62 -14.82 1.37
C VAL A 209 17.74 -15.78 0.57
N ALA A 210 16.87 -16.48 1.27
CA ALA A 210 15.76 -17.24 0.69
C ALA A 210 14.45 -16.53 1.04
N PHE A 211 13.53 -16.44 0.09
CA PHE A 211 12.23 -15.83 0.25
C PHE A 211 11.20 -16.53 -0.66
N MET A 212 9.96 -16.07 -0.61
CA MET A 212 8.93 -16.52 -1.55
C MET A 212 8.37 -15.32 -2.29
N SER A 213 8.52 -15.33 -3.61
CA SER A 213 7.76 -14.48 -4.52
C SER A 213 6.27 -14.85 -4.47
N GLN A 214 5.41 -13.99 -4.98
CA GLN A 214 3.99 -14.31 -5.09
C GLN A 214 3.74 -15.54 -5.98
N ALA A 215 4.58 -15.77 -7.00
CA ALA A 215 4.48 -16.97 -7.84
C ALA A 215 4.78 -18.26 -7.02
N THR A 216 5.82 -18.25 -6.20
CA THR A 216 6.15 -19.36 -5.31
C THR A 216 5.08 -19.56 -4.23
N LYS A 217 4.56 -18.47 -3.63
CA LYS A 217 3.44 -18.55 -2.69
C LYS A 217 2.19 -19.15 -3.35
N ALA A 218 1.83 -18.70 -4.55
CA ALA A 218 0.69 -19.25 -5.29
C ALA A 218 0.87 -20.73 -5.63
N SER A 219 2.06 -21.15 -6.05
CA SER A 219 2.40 -22.55 -6.29
C SER A 219 2.21 -23.39 -5.03
N ARG A 220 2.69 -22.91 -3.88
CA ARG A 220 2.52 -23.58 -2.58
C ARG A 220 1.07 -23.64 -2.10
N ILE A 221 0.31 -22.57 -2.28
CA ILE A 221 -1.13 -22.56 -1.98
C ILE A 221 -1.85 -23.66 -2.78
N ASN A 222 -1.54 -23.79 -4.08
CA ASN A 222 -2.11 -24.83 -4.93
C ASN A 222 -1.68 -26.23 -4.47
N LEU A 223 -0.40 -26.41 -4.09
CA LEU A 223 0.11 -27.67 -3.56
C LEU A 223 -0.61 -28.08 -2.27
N TYR A 224 -0.73 -27.17 -1.29
CA TYR A 224 -1.38 -27.47 -0.02
C TYR A 224 -2.89 -27.70 -0.20
N SER A 225 -3.54 -26.94 -1.09
CA SER A 225 -4.92 -27.20 -1.49
C SER A 225 -5.08 -28.61 -2.07
N SER A 226 -4.13 -29.08 -2.89
CA SER A 226 -4.18 -30.43 -3.47
C SER A 226 -4.08 -31.56 -2.43
N TYR A 227 -3.50 -31.28 -1.25
CA TYR A 227 -3.44 -32.21 -0.12
C TYR A 227 -4.64 -32.12 0.82
N GLY A 228 -5.65 -31.31 0.48
CA GLY A 228 -6.86 -31.13 1.30
C GLY A 228 -6.66 -30.25 2.53
N PHE A 229 -5.61 -29.44 2.55
CA PHE A 229 -5.39 -28.49 3.64
C PHE A 229 -6.45 -27.39 3.58
N ALA A 230 -6.93 -26.96 4.75
CA ALA A 230 -8.03 -25.99 4.86
C ALA A 230 -7.65 -24.55 4.49
N GLY A 231 -6.36 -24.25 4.39
CA GLY A 231 -5.85 -22.92 4.05
C GLY A 231 -4.35 -22.78 4.26
N VAL A 232 -3.87 -21.54 4.17
CA VAL A 232 -2.47 -21.15 4.45
C VAL A 232 -2.44 -20.00 5.45
N VAL A 233 -1.32 -19.87 6.16
CA VAL A 233 -1.05 -18.73 7.05
C VAL A 233 0.20 -18.02 6.53
N GLU A 234 0.15 -16.70 6.50
CA GLU A 234 1.26 -15.85 6.10
C GLU A 234 1.67 -14.93 7.26
N TRP A 235 2.98 -14.85 7.50
CA TRP A 235 3.55 -14.02 8.56
C TRP A 235 4.53 -13.01 7.93
N ALA A 236 4.25 -11.71 7.92
CA ALA A 236 3.02 -11.04 8.35
C ALA A 236 2.60 -9.97 7.32
N LEU A 237 1.37 -9.45 7.46
CA LEU A 237 0.76 -8.54 6.49
C LEU A 237 1.61 -7.26 6.28
N ASP A 238 2.25 -6.77 7.33
CA ASP A 238 3.17 -5.63 7.35
C ASP A 238 4.52 -5.92 6.67
N VAL A 239 4.88 -7.20 6.49
CA VAL A 239 6.07 -7.65 5.75
C VAL A 239 5.71 -7.98 4.28
N ALA A 240 4.42 -8.18 3.98
CA ALA A 240 3.95 -8.47 2.63
C ALA A 240 4.09 -7.27 1.69
N THR A 241 4.00 -6.05 2.23
CA THR A 241 4.22 -4.78 1.50
C THR A 241 4.97 -3.80 2.37
N PHE A 242 6.21 -3.45 2.00
CA PHE A 242 7.01 -2.44 2.71
C PHE A 242 6.31 -1.07 2.69
N VAL A 243 6.02 -0.51 3.86
CA VAL A 243 5.63 0.89 4.07
C VAL A 243 6.77 1.58 4.83
N GLU A 244 7.27 2.72 4.34
CA GLU A 244 8.30 3.50 5.03
C GLU A 244 7.73 4.15 6.30
N ARG A 245 8.54 4.20 7.38
CA ARG A 245 8.13 4.77 8.68
C ARG A 245 8.07 6.30 8.65
N GLU A 246 7.05 6.84 9.31
CA GLU A 246 6.99 8.25 9.74
C GLU A 246 7.91 8.55 10.94
N ASN A 247 8.15 9.85 11.17
CA ASN A 247 9.17 10.42 12.06
C ASN A 247 9.02 10.05 13.56
N MET A 248 10.17 9.95 14.23
CA MET A 248 10.36 9.40 15.59
C MET A 248 9.76 10.21 16.76
N THR A 249 9.21 11.41 16.54
CA THR A 249 8.71 12.27 17.64
C THR A 249 7.29 11.94 18.10
N ASP A 250 6.43 11.43 17.23
CA ASP A 250 5.05 11.02 17.58
C ASP A 250 4.98 9.62 18.20
N ALA A 251 6.06 8.84 18.09
CA ALA A 251 6.15 7.46 18.58
C ALA A 251 6.11 7.34 20.12
N ASN A 252 6.57 8.33 20.89
CA ASN A 252 6.73 8.17 22.34
C ASN A 252 5.45 8.39 23.16
N PHE A 253 4.48 9.18 22.68
CA PHE A 253 3.20 9.39 23.37
C PHE A 253 2.25 8.20 23.17
N ASN A 254 2.34 7.52 22.03
CA ASN A 254 1.45 6.44 21.60
C ASN A 254 1.74 5.08 22.28
N ILE A 255 3.00 4.82 22.66
CA ILE A 255 3.43 3.52 23.23
C ILE A 255 2.78 3.22 24.58
N THR A 256 2.57 4.23 25.44
CA THR A 256 2.03 4.00 26.79
C THR A 256 0.54 3.64 26.73
N GLN A 257 -0.22 4.32 25.87
CA GLN A 257 -1.64 4.05 25.64
C GLN A 257 -1.86 2.68 24.95
N ALA A 258 -1.04 2.35 23.95
CA ALA A 258 -1.05 1.04 23.29
C ALA A 258 -0.76 -0.11 24.27
N LYS A 259 0.24 0.04 25.17
CA LYS A 259 0.52 -0.94 26.23
C LYS A 259 -0.67 -1.17 27.15
N GLN A 260 -1.33 -0.10 27.56
CA GLN A 260 -2.48 -0.19 28.46
C GLN A 260 -3.65 -0.92 27.80
N ALA A 261 -3.97 -0.57 26.55
CA ALA A 261 -5.05 -1.20 25.82
C ALA A 261 -4.77 -2.68 25.44
N ILE A 262 -3.50 -3.06 25.20
CA ILE A 262 -3.10 -4.47 25.08
C ILE A 262 -3.32 -5.21 26.41
N THR A 263 -2.97 -4.58 27.53
CA THR A 263 -3.14 -5.17 28.86
C THR A 263 -4.62 -5.39 29.20
N GLU A 264 -5.48 -4.44 28.84
CA GLU A 264 -6.94 -4.54 28.98
C GLU A 264 -7.57 -5.59 28.06
N ALA A 265 -7.08 -5.74 26.82
CA ALA A 265 -7.51 -6.81 25.94
C ALA A 265 -7.13 -8.20 26.49
N ILE A 266 -5.90 -8.34 27.01
CA ILE A 266 -5.42 -9.58 27.63
C ILE A 266 -6.26 -9.92 28.88
N SER A 267 -6.55 -8.94 29.74
CA SER A 267 -7.35 -9.18 30.95
C SER A 267 -8.80 -9.56 30.63
N THR A 268 -9.39 -8.96 29.59
CA THR A 268 -10.76 -9.25 29.14
C THR A 268 -10.88 -10.62 28.46
N SER A 269 -9.81 -11.09 27.80
CA SER A 269 -9.77 -12.40 27.12
C SER A 269 -9.71 -13.61 28.07
N GLY A 270 -9.58 -13.41 29.38
CA GLY A 270 -9.47 -14.50 30.37
C GLY A 270 -8.11 -15.22 30.35
N TYR A 271 -7.07 -14.59 29.78
CA TYR A 271 -5.74 -15.17 29.63
C TYR A 271 -4.93 -15.15 30.94
N ASN A 272 -4.10 -16.18 31.16
CA ASN A 272 -3.17 -16.21 32.29
C ASN A 272 -1.89 -15.43 31.96
N ILE A 273 -1.82 -14.18 32.43
CA ILE A 273 -0.69 -13.26 32.23
C ILE A 273 0.67 -13.79 32.71
N SER A 274 0.69 -14.85 33.52
CA SER A 274 1.91 -15.52 33.98
C SER A 274 2.78 -16.04 32.82
N ASP A 275 2.15 -16.35 31.68
CA ASP A 275 2.84 -16.80 30.46
C ASP A 275 3.58 -15.67 29.71
N PHE A 276 3.40 -14.42 30.13
CA PHE A 276 4.01 -13.22 29.53
C PHE A 276 4.93 -12.45 30.49
N ALA A 277 5.33 -13.06 31.62
CA ALA A 277 6.12 -12.39 32.66
C ALA A 277 7.43 -11.74 32.15
N ASP A 278 8.00 -12.28 31.07
CA ASP A 278 9.26 -11.82 30.47
C ASP A 278 9.08 -11.04 29.16
N PHE A 279 7.84 -10.77 28.72
CA PHE A 279 7.58 -10.20 27.40
C PHE A 279 7.67 -8.68 27.38
N ASN A 280 8.43 -8.14 26.43
CA ASN A 280 8.52 -6.69 26.24
C ASN A 280 7.29 -6.19 25.46
N LEU A 281 6.24 -5.81 26.18
CA LEU A 281 5.02 -5.21 25.61
C LEU A 281 5.29 -3.94 24.79
N THR A 282 6.46 -3.31 24.95
CA THR A 282 6.90 -2.21 24.08
C THR A 282 7.06 -2.68 22.64
N ILE A 283 7.65 -3.86 22.42
CA ILE A 283 7.84 -4.42 21.07
C ILE A 283 6.48 -4.67 20.42
N LEU A 284 5.54 -5.28 21.15
CA LEU A 284 4.19 -5.54 20.66
C LEU A 284 3.44 -4.24 20.33
N ALA A 285 3.52 -3.25 21.23
CA ALA A 285 2.92 -1.93 21.05
C ALA A 285 3.52 -1.14 19.86
N THR A 286 4.78 -1.40 19.50
CA THR A 286 5.44 -0.76 18.35
C THR A 286 5.36 -1.56 17.04
N ALA A 287 4.99 -2.85 17.11
CA ALA A 287 4.95 -3.76 15.97
C ALA A 287 3.53 -3.98 15.43
N LEU A 288 2.50 -3.77 16.25
CA LEU A 288 1.12 -3.68 15.76
C LEU A 288 0.96 -2.38 14.99
N THR A 289 1.13 -2.46 13.67
CA THR A 289 0.83 -1.38 12.73
C THR A 289 -0.34 -1.84 11.85
N GLY A 290 -1.27 -0.94 11.53
CA GLY A 290 -2.41 -1.25 10.66
C GLY A 290 -3.78 -1.39 11.35
N ASP A 291 -3.94 -0.91 12.59
CA ASP A 291 -5.26 -0.70 13.22
C ASP A 291 -5.80 0.74 13.05
N ASP A 292 -5.12 1.53 12.21
CA ASP A 292 -5.51 2.88 11.82
C ASP A 292 -6.89 2.85 11.15
N GLY A 293 -7.85 3.57 11.72
CA GLY A 293 -9.24 3.63 11.24
C GLY A 293 -10.19 2.57 11.81
N CYS A 294 -9.69 1.64 12.64
CA CYS A 294 -10.55 0.76 13.43
C CYS A 294 -11.17 1.53 14.63
N THR A 295 -12.45 1.28 14.93
CA THR A 295 -13.06 1.71 16.20
C THR A 295 -12.41 1.02 17.40
N GLU A 296 -12.53 1.57 18.62
CA GLU A 296 -11.98 0.95 19.85
C GLU A 296 -12.40 -0.52 20.01
N LEU A 297 -13.65 -0.87 19.68
CA LEU A 297 -14.15 -2.24 19.71
C LEU A 297 -13.49 -3.15 18.67
N GLN A 298 -13.25 -2.65 17.46
CA GLN A 298 -12.54 -3.39 16.41
C GLN A 298 -11.06 -3.59 16.77
N GLN A 299 -10.41 -2.57 17.34
CA GLN A 299 -9.04 -2.69 17.84
C GLN A 299 -8.95 -3.73 18.96
N GLN A 300 -9.92 -3.75 19.88
CA GLN A 300 -10.02 -4.78 20.92
C GLN A 300 -10.20 -6.18 20.33
N GLN A 301 -11.05 -6.33 19.32
CA GLN A 301 -11.27 -7.61 18.64
C GLN A 301 -10.02 -8.09 17.90
N ILE A 302 -9.34 -7.21 17.15
CA ILE A 302 -8.06 -7.52 16.47
C ILE A 302 -7.04 -7.98 17.49
N ARG A 303 -6.87 -7.24 18.59
CA ARG A 303 -5.91 -7.59 19.65
C ARG A 303 -6.28 -8.92 20.32
N SER A 304 -7.58 -9.21 20.49
CA SER A 304 -8.05 -10.52 20.97
C SER A 304 -7.73 -11.65 19.98
N ASP A 305 -7.97 -11.45 18.69
CA ASP A 305 -7.70 -12.45 17.64
C ASP A 305 -6.19 -12.73 17.47
N TRP A 306 -5.36 -11.70 17.66
CA TRP A 306 -3.91 -11.84 17.77
C TRP A 306 -3.53 -12.74 18.95
N VAL A 307 -4.12 -12.53 20.13
CA VAL A 307 -3.89 -13.38 21.31
C VAL A 307 -4.32 -14.83 21.04
N GLU A 308 -5.44 -15.06 20.36
CA GLU A 308 -5.88 -16.41 19.96
C GLU A 308 -4.92 -17.06 18.97
N SER A 309 -4.45 -16.32 17.96
CA SER A 309 -3.46 -16.81 16.99
C SER A 309 -2.16 -17.21 17.69
N TRP A 310 -1.75 -16.45 18.71
CA TRP A 310 -0.60 -16.79 19.56
C TRP A 310 -0.80 -18.06 20.39
N LYS A 311 -2.02 -18.33 20.90
CA LYS A 311 -2.32 -19.62 21.58
C LYS A 311 -2.11 -20.79 20.64
N ILE A 312 -2.58 -20.67 19.40
CA ILE A 312 -2.40 -21.70 18.38
C ILE A 312 -0.91 -21.90 18.10
N MET A 313 -0.13 -20.82 17.94
CA MET A 313 1.32 -20.92 17.69
C MET A 313 2.09 -21.54 18.86
N LYS A 314 1.79 -21.16 20.10
CA LYS A 314 2.42 -21.74 21.29
C LYS A 314 2.06 -23.22 21.44
N TYR A 315 0.81 -23.59 21.16
CA TYR A 315 0.40 -24.99 21.16
C TYR A 315 1.13 -25.80 20.10
N ILE A 316 1.17 -25.32 18.85
CA ILE A 316 1.91 -25.98 17.75
C ILE A 316 3.39 -26.12 18.11
N TYR A 317 4.01 -25.07 18.66
CA TYR A 317 5.40 -25.11 19.12
C TYR A 317 5.62 -26.19 20.18
N ASN A 318 4.74 -26.27 21.19
CA ASN A 318 4.85 -27.28 22.24
C ASN A 318 4.66 -28.71 21.72
N VAL A 319 3.68 -28.94 20.84
CA VAL A 319 3.44 -30.23 20.20
C VAL A 319 4.63 -30.63 19.31
N ALA A 320 5.18 -29.68 18.54
CA ALA A 320 6.36 -29.91 17.72
C ALA A 320 7.58 -30.30 18.56
N ASN A 321 7.80 -29.61 19.69
CA ASN A 321 8.92 -29.87 20.58
C ASN A 321 8.77 -31.18 21.37
N ALA A 322 7.54 -31.64 21.60
CA ALA A 322 7.25 -32.93 22.24
C ALA A 322 7.30 -34.13 21.28
N GLY A 323 7.46 -33.88 19.96
CA GLY A 323 7.39 -34.89 18.91
C GLY A 323 5.97 -34.99 18.34
N ILE A 324 5.79 -34.57 17.08
CA ILE A 324 4.48 -34.51 16.42
C ILE A 324 3.92 -35.93 16.22
N GLY A 325 2.82 -36.23 16.90
CA GLY A 325 2.02 -37.43 16.65
C GLY A 325 1.12 -37.23 15.43
N PHE A 326 1.54 -37.71 14.26
CA PHE A 326 0.78 -37.57 13.00
C PHE A 326 -0.60 -38.27 13.00
N ASN A 327 -0.94 -39.03 14.05
CA ASN A 327 -2.23 -39.71 14.19
C ASN A 327 -3.31 -38.86 14.91
N GLU A 328 -2.97 -37.67 15.43
CA GLU A 328 -3.90 -36.82 16.19
C GLU A 328 -4.46 -35.63 15.39
N ALA A 329 -4.05 -35.44 14.14
CA ALA A 329 -4.49 -34.34 13.27
C ALA A 329 -5.99 -34.36 12.90
N ALA A 330 -6.77 -35.32 13.42
CA ALA A 330 -8.20 -35.46 13.17
C ALA A 330 -9.11 -34.74 14.19
N ALA A 331 -8.58 -34.05 15.21
CA ALA A 331 -9.40 -33.47 16.26
C ALA A 331 -9.09 -31.98 16.55
N VAL A 332 -9.42 -31.12 15.59
CA VAL A 332 -9.87 -29.76 15.92
C VAL A 332 -11.26 -29.59 15.31
N VAL A 333 -12.26 -30.22 15.94
CA VAL A 333 -13.65 -29.82 15.78
C VAL A 333 -13.80 -28.60 16.67
N THR A 334 -13.92 -27.41 16.06
CA THR A 334 -14.43 -26.26 16.80
C THR A 334 -15.87 -26.57 17.16
N ASP A 335 -16.10 -26.79 18.45
CA ASP A 335 -17.44 -26.89 19.04
C ASP A 335 -18.07 -25.51 18.87
N VAL A 336 -18.78 -25.30 17.75
CA VAL A 336 -19.62 -24.13 17.54
C VAL A 336 -20.79 -24.29 18.50
N GLY A 337 -20.60 -23.74 19.71
CA GLY A 337 -21.64 -23.66 20.73
C GLY A 337 -22.91 -23.10 20.11
N LYS A 338 -23.97 -23.90 20.16
CA LYS A 338 -25.33 -23.47 19.86
C LYS A 338 -25.69 -22.33 20.79
N PHE A 339 -25.81 -21.13 20.26
CA PHE A 339 -26.56 -20.06 20.92
C PHE A 339 -28.01 -20.17 20.47
N ASN A 340 -28.90 -20.50 21.41
CA ASN A 340 -30.35 -20.37 21.26
C ASN A 340 -30.77 -18.90 21.33
#